data_AF-A0A5J4PWA5-F1
#
_entry.id   AF-A0A5J4PWA5-F1
#
_cell.length_a   1.000
_cell.length_b   1.000
_cell.length_c   1.000
_cell.angle_alpha   90.00
_cell.angle_beta   90.00
_cell.angle_gamma   90.00
#
_symmetry.space_group_name_H-M   'P 1'
#
loop_
_entity.id
_entity.type
_entity.pdbx_description
1 polymer ?
#
loop_
_entity_poly.entity_id
_entity_poly.type
_entity_poly.pdbx_seq_one_letter_code
_entity_poly.pdbx_strand_id
1 'polypeptide(L)' 'RFPVNPPQNKEEYYYRSIFEEHFPSESAAKSVPSVPSVACSTAEALAWDVTFQNMNDPSGRAVKGVHEEAY' A
#
# COMPACT_ATOMS: atom_id res chain seq x y z
N ARG A 1 11.63 -2.92 -12.72
CA ARG A 1 12.28 -1.82 -11.97
C ARG A 1 12.52 -2.20 -10.51
N PHE A 2 11.54 -2.73 -9.77
CA PHE A 2 11.65 -3.02 -8.34
C PHE A 2 11.72 -4.54 -8.05
N PRO A 3 12.91 -5.12 -7.81
CA PRO A 3 13.05 -6.56 -7.56
C PRO A 3 12.66 -6.97 -6.13
N VAL A 4 12.92 -6.11 -5.13
CA VAL A 4 12.47 -6.30 -3.74
C VAL A 4 11.11 -5.64 -3.60
N ASN A 5 10.12 -6.33 -3.03
CA ASN A 5 8.76 -5.82 -2.79
C ASN A 5 8.16 -5.14 -4.03
N PRO A 6 7.95 -5.88 -5.14
CA PRO A 6 7.41 -5.31 -6.37
C PRO A 6 5.99 -4.74 -6.12
N PRO A 7 5.69 -3.51 -6.54
CA PRO A 7 4.38 -2.90 -6.35
C PRO A 7 3.30 -3.66 -7.14
N GLN A 8 2.15 -3.88 -6.52
CA GLN A 8 1.05 -4.69 -7.06
C GLN A 8 0.03 -3.88 -7.85
N ASN A 9 0.02 -2.56 -7.67
CA ASN A 9 -0.89 -1.64 -8.36
C ASN A 9 -0.20 -0.30 -8.67
N LYS A 10 -0.90 0.59 -9.38
CA LYS A 10 -0.37 1.89 -9.82
C LYS A 10 -0.03 2.82 -8.66
N GLU A 11 -0.78 2.75 -7.57
CA GLU A 11 -0.60 3.61 -6.41
C GLU A 11 0.65 3.20 -5.62
N GLU A 12 0.82 1.90 -5.36
CA GLU A 12 2.06 1.36 -4.79
C GLU A 12 3.27 1.67 -5.67
N TYR A 13 3.12 1.60 -7.00
CA TYR A 13 4.19 1.98 -7.92
C TYR A 13 4.59 3.45 -7.78
N TYR A 14 3.60 4.33 -7.59
CA TYR A 14 3.84 5.76 -7.36
C TYR A 14 4.61 5.99 -6.06
N TYR A 15 4.17 5.41 -4.94
CA TYR A 15 4.90 5.48 -3.67
C TYR A 15 6.30 4.91 -3.74
N ARG A 16 6.44 3.74 -4.37
CA ARG A 16 7.73 3.07 -4.51
C ARG A 16 8.68 3.89 -5.38
N SER A 17 8.17 4.58 -6.40
CA SER A 17 9.00 5.46 -7.24
C SER A 17 9.54 6.65 -6.45
N ILE A 18 8.71 7.29 -5.61
CA ILE A 18 9.12 8.39 -4.73
C ILE A 18 10.12 7.89 -3.68
N PHE A 19 9.83 6.75 -3.04
CA PHE A 19 10.74 6.15 -2.05
C PHE A 19 12.12 5.86 -2.64
N GLU A 20 12.18 5.23 -3.82
CA GLU A 20 13.45 4.89 -4.48
C GLU A 20 14.24 6.14 -4.91
N GLU A 21 13.56 7.26 -5.22
CA GLU A 21 14.21 8.54 -5.53
C GLU A 21 14.96 9.11 -4.30
N HIS A 22 14.37 8.98 -3.11
CA HIS A 22 14.98 9.46 -1.86
C HIS A 22 15.94 8.43 -1.23
N PHE A 23 15.66 7.14 -1.38
CA PHE A 23 16.38 6.04 -0.74
C PHE A 23 16.77 4.95 -1.76
N PRO A 24 17.72 5.22 -2.67
CA PRO A 24 18.09 4.33 -3.77
C PRO A 24 19.00 3.17 -3.30
N SER A 25 18.53 2.37 -2.34
CA SER A 25 19.27 1.19 -1.87
C SER A 25 18.36 0.00 -1.64
N GLU A 26 18.86 -1.18 -1.99
CA GLU A 26 18.15 -2.44 -1.75
C GLU A 26 17.93 -2.69 -0.25
N SER A 27 18.89 -2.31 0.61
CA SER A 27 18.75 -2.40 2.06
C SER A 27 17.60 -1.54 2.59
N ALA A 28 17.40 -0.33 2.05
CA ALA A 28 16.26 0.51 2.41
C ALA A 28 14.94 -0.09 1.92
N ALA A 29 14.91 -0.67 0.72
CA ALA A 29 13.71 -1.36 0.24
C ALA A 29 13.33 -2.58 1.12
N LYS A 30 14.32 -3.26 1.72
CA LYS A 30 14.10 -4.39 2.64
C LYS A 30 13.64 -3.96 4.03
N SER A 31 13.88 -2.73 4.47
CA SER A 31 13.43 -2.24 5.78
C SER A 31 11.95 -1.85 5.81
N VAL A 32 11.32 -1.69 4.65
CA VAL A 32 9.89 -1.42 4.51
C VAL A 32 9.15 -2.73 4.19
N PRO A 33 8.38 -3.29 5.13
CA PRO A 33 7.63 -4.53 4.88
C PRO A 33 6.51 -4.29 3.85
N SER A 34 6.37 -5.22 2.90
CA SER A 34 5.27 -5.23 1.94
C SER A 34 4.19 -6.17 2.46
N VAL A 35 3.36 -5.64 3.36
CA VAL A 35 2.24 -6.37 3.96
C VAL A 35 0.94 -5.61 3.69
N PRO A 36 -0.20 -6.31 3.61
CA PRO A 36 -1.50 -5.65 3.50
C PRO A 36 -1.74 -4.70 4.67
N SER A 37 -2.14 -3.48 4.37
CA SER A 37 -2.41 -2.44 5.36
C SER A 37 -3.33 -1.38 4.79
N VAL A 38 -4.14 -0.76 5.63
CA VAL A 38 -4.93 0.42 5.27
C VAL A 38 -4.34 1.64 5.98
N ALA A 39 -3.71 2.53 5.22
CA ALA A 39 -3.09 3.76 5.72
C ALA A 39 -2.19 3.51 6.95
N CYS A 40 -2.53 4.10 8.11
CA CYS A 40 -1.77 3.99 9.36
C CYS A 40 -2.07 2.71 10.16
N SER A 41 -2.83 1.77 9.59
CA SER A 41 -3.29 0.57 10.29
C SER A 41 -2.39 -0.62 9.98
N THR A 42 -2.42 -1.61 10.85
CA THR A 42 -1.75 -2.90 10.63
C THR A 42 -2.68 -3.86 9.87
N ALA A 43 -2.16 -5.02 9.47
CA ALA A 43 -2.95 -6.06 8.79
C ALA A 43 -4.17 -6.51 9.62
N GLU A 44 -4.11 -6.38 10.95
CA GLU A 44 -5.19 -6.68 11.88
C GLU A 44 -6.46 -5.88 11.59
N ALA A 45 -6.35 -4.64 11.07
CA ALA A 45 -7.52 -3.84 10.74
C ALA A 45 -8.35 -4.48 9.61
N LEU A 46 -7.70 -5.14 8.66
CA LEU A 46 -8.38 -5.90 7.60
C LEU A 46 -9.10 -7.15 8.16
N ALA A 47 -8.71 -7.63 9.34
CA ALA A 47 -9.32 -8.79 9.99
C ALA A 47 -10.51 -8.42 10.89
N TRP A 48 -10.72 -7.14 11.21
CA TRP A 48 -11.81 -6.70 12.09
C TRP A 48 -13.18 -6.73 11.42
N ASP A 49 -13.23 -6.53 10.10
CA ASP A 49 -14.46 -6.56 9.33
C ASP A 49 -14.25 -7.27 8.00
N VAL A 50 -15.13 -8.23 7.68
CA VAL A 50 -15.08 -9.02 6.44
C VAL A 50 -15.17 -8.12 5.21
N THR A 51 -15.88 -6.99 5.31
CA THR A 51 -15.99 -6.01 4.23
C THR A 51 -14.65 -5.33 3.92
N PHE A 52 -13.74 -5.23 4.90
CA PHE A 52 -12.40 -4.65 4.70
C PHE A 52 -11.37 -5.65 4.17
N GLN A 53 -11.58 -6.96 4.30
CA GLN A 53 -10.62 -7.97 3.87
C GLN A 53 -10.16 -7.82 2.41
N ASN A 54 -11.03 -7.30 1.55
CA ASN A 54 -10.76 -7.10 0.12
C ASN A 54 -10.56 -5.63 -0.27
N MET A 55 -10.44 -4.73 0.70
CA MET A 55 -10.27 -3.29 0.50
C MET A 55 -8.85 -2.85 0.89
N ASN A 56 -7.86 -3.35 0.16
CA ASN A 56 -6.46 -2.94 0.33
C ASN A 56 -6.22 -1.58 -0.35
N ASP A 57 -6.64 -0.50 0.33
CA ASP A 57 -6.28 0.88 -0.01
C ASP A 57 -5.10 1.31 0.87
N PRO A 58 -3.85 1.24 0.37
CA PRO A 58 -2.67 1.59 1.15
C PRO A 58 -2.65 3.07 1.57
N SER A 59 -3.41 3.93 0.90
CA SER A 59 -3.49 5.36 1.19
C SER A 59 -4.63 5.75 2.13
N GLY A 60 -5.71 4.96 2.12
CA GLY A 60 -6.99 5.28 2.74
C GLY A 60 -7.70 6.51 2.15
N ARG A 61 -7.29 7.02 0.98
CA ARG A 61 -7.80 8.27 0.41
C ARG A 61 -9.16 8.11 -0.29
N ALA A 62 -9.49 6.95 -0.86
CA ALA A 62 -10.80 6.73 -1.47
C ALA A 62 -11.16 5.24 -1.52
N VAL A 63 -12.11 4.87 -0.68
CA VAL A 63 -12.67 3.52 -0.57
C VAL A 63 -13.92 3.39 -1.45
N LYS A 64 -13.90 2.39 -2.34
CA LYS A 64 -15.03 2.04 -3.21
C LYS A 64 -16.28 1.71 -2.39
N GLY A 65 -17.40 2.37 -2.69
CA GLY A 65 -18.66 2.19 -1.97
C GLY A 65 -18.82 3.06 -0.72
N VAL A 66 -17.79 3.83 -0.33
CA VAL A 66 -17.87 4.88 0.69
C VAL A 66 -17.77 6.26 0.04
N HIS A 67 -16.84 6.43 -0.89
CA HIS A 67 -16.60 7.71 -1.57
C HIS A 67 -17.26 7.72 -2.95
N GLU A 68 -17.84 8.86 -3.34
CA GLU A 68 -18.50 9.03 -4.65
C GLU A 68 -17.52 8.88 -5.82
N GLU A 69 -16.29 9.38 -5.65
CA GLU A 69 -15.20 9.27 -6.63
C GLU A 69 -14.12 8.30 -6.14
N ALA A 70 -14.46 7.01 -6.05
CA ALA A 70 -13.46 5.96 -5.85
C ALA A 70 -12.83 5.56 -7.19
N TYR A 71 -11.50 5.51 -7.22
CA TYR A 71 -10.62 5.37 -8.41
C TYR A 71 -11.01 4.28 -9.42
#